data_AF-A0A3G8GQA1-F1
#
_entry.id   AF-A0A3G8GQA1-F1
#
_cell.length_a   1.000
_cell.length_b   1.000
_cell.length_c   1.000
_cell.angle_alpha   90.00
_cell.angle_beta   90.00
_cell.angle_gamma   90.00
#
_symmetry.space_group_name_H-M   'P 1'
#
loop_
_entity.id
_entity.type
_entity.pdbx_description
1 polymer ?
#
loop_
_entity_poly.entity_id
_entity_poly.type
_entity_poly.pdbx_seq_one_letter_code
_entity_poly.pdbx_strand_id
1 'polypeptide(L)'
;MPSARALKTWSWLHKWSSLICTLFMLLLCLTGLPLIFHHELGHLLGTEVEAPDRTDDRARVSLDRVLEVAQARHPDRVIQFVSQDEEDDRVWFVTLTPTPAPTDDFRSVAVDARTGEVLAEPRFDEGFMYVMLKLHVDLFAGLAGKLFLGFMGLLLLVAIVTGAVLYGPFMKKLEFGDVRRHRAPRVKWLDLHNLLGVVTLVWAFVVGGTGMINTWADLMIKYWQYDQLSALLAPYQGQPVTPPAQRASLQSSMEAAMAVAPHTRLSFIAFPGTAFSSPHHNTFFLAGNEPLTSKLLQPVLIDAQTAEVTASPKLPWYLTALLVSQPLHFGDYGGMPMKILWALLDLATIIVLGSGLYLWVKRRQPAAATARNTRATA
;
A
#
# COMPACT_ATOMS: atom_id res chain seq x y z
N MET A 1 -28.13 2.14 -29.16
CA MET A 1 -27.97 3.36 -28.32
C MET A 1 -28.81 3.21 -27.07
N PRO A 2 -28.31 3.57 -25.87
CA PRO A 2 -29.09 3.47 -24.64
C PRO A 2 -30.35 4.33 -24.71
N SER A 3 -31.44 3.87 -24.10
CA SER A 3 -32.70 4.64 -24.03
C SER A 3 -32.51 5.93 -23.22
N ALA A 4 -33.35 6.94 -23.46
CA ALA A 4 -33.30 8.20 -22.72
C ALA A 4 -33.41 7.99 -21.19
N ARG A 5 -34.20 7.00 -20.76
CA ARG A 5 -34.32 6.58 -19.36
C ARG A 5 -33.01 5.99 -18.83
N ALA A 6 -32.36 5.12 -19.61
CA ALA A 6 -31.06 4.54 -19.24
C ALA A 6 -29.99 5.63 -19.09
N LEU A 7 -29.88 6.56 -20.05
CA LEU A 7 -28.92 7.67 -19.98
C LEU A 7 -29.12 8.55 -18.74
N LYS A 8 -30.38 8.80 -18.35
CA LYS A 8 -30.70 9.55 -17.13
C LYS A 8 -30.26 8.80 -15.88
N THR A 9 -30.47 7.48 -15.81
CA THR A 9 -30.03 6.64 -14.69
C THR A 9 -28.51 6.62 -14.58
N TRP A 10 -27.79 6.35 -15.68
CA TRP A 10 -26.32 6.34 -15.69
C TRP A 10 -25.74 7.70 -15.28
N SER A 11 -26.31 8.80 -15.78
CA SER A 11 -25.90 10.16 -15.40
C SER A 11 -26.17 10.46 -13.92
N TRP A 12 -27.26 9.94 -13.37
CA TRP A 12 -27.58 10.11 -11.95
C TRP A 12 -26.61 9.31 -11.07
N LEU A 13 -26.36 8.05 -11.42
CA LEU A 13 -25.40 7.18 -10.73
C LEU A 13 -24.01 7.80 -10.74
N HIS A 14 -23.48 8.12 -11.92
CA HIS A 14 -22.18 8.75 -12.08
C HIS A 14 -22.07 10.02 -11.23
N LYS A 15 -23.08 10.90 -11.29
CA LYS A 15 -23.07 12.17 -10.56
C LYS A 15 -22.96 11.97 -9.04
N TRP A 16 -23.73 11.04 -8.46
CA TRP A 16 -23.76 10.89 -7.01
C TRP A 16 -22.62 10.02 -6.49
N SER A 17 -22.28 8.94 -7.19
CA SER A 17 -21.12 8.12 -6.81
C SER A 17 -19.84 8.94 -6.88
N SER A 18 -19.63 9.72 -7.95
CA SER A 18 -18.46 10.62 -8.05
C SER A 18 -18.49 11.70 -6.98
N LEU A 19 -19.60 12.43 -6.80
CA LEU A 19 -19.65 13.56 -5.86
C LEU A 19 -19.39 13.14 -4.41
N ILE A 20 -19.92 11.99 -3.99
CA ILE A 20 -19.74 11.49 -2.62
C ILE A 20 -18.28 11.14 -2.37
N CYS A 21 -17.61 10.44 -3.30
CA CYS A 21 -16.23 10.03 -3.10
C CYS A 21 -15.19 11.12 -3.45
N THR A 22 -15.55 12.15 -4.24
CA THR A 22 -14.60 13.14 -4.80
C THR A 22 -13.69 13.77 -3.75
N LEU A 23 -14.23 14.18 -2.60
CA LEU A 23 -13.42 14.81 -1.54
C LEU A 23 -12.31 13.86 -1.05
N PHE A 24 -12.67 12.61 -0.80
CA PHE A 24 -11.73 11.61 -0.29
C PHE A 24 -10.78 11.13 -1.37
N MET A 25 -11.24 10.95 -2.61
CA MET A 25 -10.35 10.61 -3.72
C MET A 25 -9.35 11.73 -3.99
N LEU A 26 -9.75 12.99 -3.85
CA LEU A 26 -8.84 14.12 -3.97
C LEU A 26 -7.79 14.11 -2.86
N LEU A 27 -8.20 13.83 -1.61
CA LEU A 27 -7.27 13.62 -0.50
C LEU A 27 -6.29 12.48 -0.80
N LEU A 28 -6.79 11.33 -1.27
CA LEU A 28 -5.94 10.18 -1.60
C LEU A 28 -4.96 10.48 -2.74
N CYS A 29 -5.36 11.17 -3.81
CA CYS A 29 -4.42 11.60 -4.84
C CYS A 29 -3.35 12.54 -4.27
N LEU A 30 -3.76 13.56 -3.50
CA LEU A 30 -2.83 14.53 -2.91
C LEU A 30 -1.83 13.90 -1.94
N THR A 31 -2.24 12.90 -1.16
CA THR A 31 -1.34 12.18 -0.24
C THR A 31 -0.59 11.05 -0.94
N GLY A 32 -1.14 10.48 -2.01
CA GLY A 32 -0.52 9.43 -2.82
C GLY A 32 0.65 9.95 -3.67
N LEU A 33 0.53 11.17 -4.19
CA LEU A 33 1.57 11.79 -5.02
C LEU A 33 2.97 11.81 -4.36
N PRO A 34 3.16 12.26 -3.11
CA PRO A 34 4.46 12.15 -2.45
C PRO A 34 4.84 10.70 -2.13
N LEU A 35 3.88 9.81 -1.83
CA LEU A 35 4.16 8.40 -1.50
C LEU A 35 4.75 7.61 -2.69
N ILE A 36 4.46 8.00 -3.94
CA ILE A 36 5.10 7.44 -5.13
C ILE A 36 6.63 7.60 -5.06
N PHE A 37 7.11 8.68 -4.46
CA PHE A 37 8.53 9.04 -4.36
C PHE A 37 9.07 8.88 -2.95
N HIS A 38 8.57 7.91 -2.18
CA HIS A 38 8.92 7.76 -0.75
C HIS A 38 10.43 7.57 -0.52
N HIS A 39 11.13 6.76 -1.31
CA HIS A 39 12.59 6.62 -1.21
C HIS A 39 13.31 7.93 -1.56
N GLU A 40 12.96 8.56 -2.68
CA GLU A 40 13.59 9.82 -3.11
C GLU A 40 13.39 10.94 -2.08
N LEU A 41 12.17 11.05 -1.53
CA LEU A 41 11.87 11.98 -0.44
C LEU A 41 12.56 11.58 0.86
N GLY A 42 12.69 10.28 1.14
CA GLY A 42 13.43 9.78 2.28
C GLY A 42 14.89 10.22 2.28
N HIS A 43 15.58 10.07 1.14
CA HIS A 43 16.94 10.56 0.96
C HIS A 43 17.01 12.09 1.05
N LEU A 44 16.09 12.81 0.40
CA LEU A 44 16.06 14.28 0.43
C LEU A 44 15.79 14.86 1.83
N LEU A 45 14.99 14.17 2.64
CA LEU A 45 14.66 14.57 4.01
C LEU A 45 15.66 14.02 5.04
N GLY A 46 16.59 13.16 4.62
CA GLY A 46 17.56 12.50 5.51
C GLY A 46 16.93 11.50 6.47
N THR A 47 15.80 10.91 6.10
CA THR A 47 15.11 9.88 6.91
C THR A 47 15.42 8.46 6.45
N GLU A 48 16.03 8.30 5.27
CA GLU A 48 16.46 6.99 4.76
C GLU A 48 17.75 6.54 5.46
N VAL A 49 17.84 5.24 5.78
CA VAL A 49 19.03 4.66 6.42
C VAL A 49 19.84 3.90 5.37
N GLU A 50 21.03 4.39 5.06
CA GLU A 50 21.95 3.76 4.12
C GLU A 50 23.12 3.08 4.82
N ALA A 51 23.50 1.89 4.35
CA ALA A 51 24.72 1.24 4.79
C ALA A 51 25.94 1.95 4.19
N PRO A 52 27.02 2.19 4.97
CA PRO A 52 28.25 2.76 4.43
C PRO A 52 28.86 1.87 3.34
N ASP A 53 29.41 2.48 2.29
CA ASP A 53 30.18 1.77 1.27
C ASP A 53 31.48 1.22 1.86
N ARG A 54 31.72 -0.08 1.66
CA ARG A 54 32.88 -0.79 2.22
C ARG A 54 33.54 -1.68 1.16
N THR A 55 34.83 -1.95 1.35
CA THR A 55 35.65 -2.72 0.40
C THR A 55 35.42 -4.23 0.46
N ASP A 56 34.86 -4.74 1.57
CA ASP A 56 34.51 -6.15 1.75
C ASP A 56 33.04 -6.29 2.17
N ASP A 57 32.18 -6.47 1.18
CA ASP A 57 30.74 -6.66 1.36
C ASP A 57 30.31 -8.13 1.48
N ARG A 58 31.26 -9.08 1.45
CA ARG A 58 30.92 -10.50 1.41
C ARG A 58 30.75 -11.12 2.79
N ALA A 59 31.51 -10.66 3.78
CA ALA A 59 31.37 -11.15 5.14
C ALA A 59 30.09 -10.57 5.78
N ARG A 60 29.20 -11.45 6.25
CA ARG A 60 27.98 -11.07 6.98
C ARG A 60 28.10 -11.54 8.43
N VAL A 61 27.62 -10.73 9.37
CA VAL A 61 27.41 -11.20 10.74
C VAL A 61 26.22 -12.15 10.79
N SER A 62 26.20 -13.05 11.78
CA SER A 62 25.04 -13.91 11.98
C SER A 62 23.81 -13.11 12.35
N LEU A 63 22.63 -13.59 11.96
CA LEU A 63 21.37 -13.01 12.40
C LEU A 63 21.25 -12.97 13.93
N ASP A 64 21.80 -13.95 14.64
CA ASP A 64 21.83 -13.96 16.11
C ASP A 64 22.55 -12.71 16.67
N ARG A 65 23.67 -12.32 16.05
CA ARG A 65 24.41 -11.12 16.44
C ARG A 65 23.61 -9.85 16.15
N VAL A 66 22.90 -9.80 15.03
CA VAL A 66 22.00 -8.69 14.69
C VAL A 66 20.91 -8.53 15.75
N LEU A 67 20.26 -9.63 16.15
CA LEU A 67 19.24 -9.60 17.22
C LEU A 67 19.83 -9.14 18.54
N GLU A 68 20.99 -9.66 18.93
CA GLU A 68 21.65 -9.31 20.19
C GLU A 68 21.93 -7.80 20.27
N VAL A 69 22.50 -7.24 19.20
CA VAL A 69 22.83 -5.81 19.11
C VAL A 69 21.57 -4.95 19.16
N ALA A 70 20.52 -5.31 18.42
CA ALA A 70 19.26 -4.58 18.41
C ALA A 70 18.53 -4.66 19.75
N GLN A 71 18.45 -5.85 20.36
CA GLN A 71 17.82 -6.07 21.66
C GLN A 71 18.52 -5.30 22.78
N ALA A 72 19.85 -5.14 22.71
CA ALA A 72 20.62 -4.38 23.67
C ALA A 72 20.28 -2.87 23.67
N ARG A 73 19.72 -2.34 22.56
CA ARG A 73 19.24 -0.94 22.49
C ARG A 73 17.93 -0.73 23.25
N HIS A 74 17.05 -1.74 23.23
CA HIS A 74 15.73 -1.71 23.86
C HIS A 74 15.47 -3.00 24.68
N PRO A 75 16.16 -3.18 25.82
CA PRO A 75 16.10 -4.43 26.60
C PRO A 75 14.73 -4.70 27.25
N ASP A 76 13.89 -3.68 27.36
CA ASP A 76 12.52 -3.73 27.89
C ASP A 76 11.48 -4.18 26.84
N ARG A 77 11.88 -4.34 25.58
CA ARG A 77 11.00 -4.66 24.46
C ARG A 77 11.26 -6.06 23.92
N VAL A 78 10.29 -6.60 23.18
CA VAL A 78 10.40 -7.88 22.48
C VAL A 78 10.58 -7.64 20.99
N ILE A 79 11.43 -8.44 20.35
CA ILE A 79 11.57 -8.44 18.90
C ILE A 79 10.32 -9.04 18.28
N GLN A 80 9.65 -8.25 17.43
CA GLN A 80 8.43 -8.64 16.73
C GLN A 80 8.73 -9.10 15.30
N PHE A 81 9.51 -8.30 14.57
CA PHE A 81 9.86 -8.56 13.18
C PHE A 81 11.32 -8.23 12.90
N VAL A 82 11.88 -8.93 11.92
CA VAL A 82 13.17 -8.58 11.30
C VAL A 82 12.96 -8.57 9.79
N SER A 83 13.38 -7.50 9.12
CA SER A 83 13.23 -7.34 7.67
C SER A 83 14.48 -6.73 7.06
N GLN A 84 14.61 -6.91 5.75
CA GLN A 84 15.58 -6.24 4.89
C GLN A 84 14.82 -5.44 3.84
N ASP A 85 15.47 -4.40 3.32
CA ASP A 85 14.95 -3.74 2.12
C ASP A 85 15.05 -4.69 0.91
N GLU A 86 14.15 -4.56 -0.06
CA GLU A 86 14.15 -5.43 -1.24
C GLU A 86 15.32 -5.11 -2.19
N GLU A 87 15.80 -3.88 -2.20
CA GLU A 87 16.86 -3.36 -3.05
C GLU A 87 18.21 -3.30 -2.32
N ASP A 88 18.21 -3.22 -0.98
CA ASP A 88 19.42 -3.19 -0.15
C ASP A 88 19.41 -4.23 0.98
N ASP A 89 20.16 -5.32 0.79
CA ASP A 89 20.33 -6.38 1.79
C ASP A 89 21.41 -6.05 2.85
N ARG A 90 22.07 -4.88 2.77
CA ARG A 90 23.17 -4.49 3.68
C ARG A 90 22.68 -4.00 5.04
N VAL A 91 21.38 -3.71 5.18
CA VAL A 91 20.77 -3.21 6.42
C VAL A 91 19.67 -4.14 6.90
N TRP A 92 19.78 -4.62 8.13
CA TRP A 92 18.68 -5.27 8.84
C TRP A 92 17.89 -4.25 9.64
N PHE A 93 16.57 -4.25 9.49
CA PHE A 93 15.65 -3.51 10.36
C PHE A 93 15.04 -4.48 11.38
N VAL A 94 15.33 -4.27 12.65
CA VAL A 94 14.77 -5.04 13.77
C VAL A 94 13.68 -4.21 14.42
N THR A 95 12.44 -4.70 14.36
CA THR A 95 11.27 -4.03 14.97
C THR A 95 11.00 -4.61 16.35
N LEU A 96 10.99 -3.75 17.37
CA LEU A 96 10.78 -4.09 18.77
C LEU A 96 9.53 -3.40 19.34
N THR A 97 8.73 -4.15 20.08
CA THR A 97 7.45 -3.70 20.68
C THR A 97 7.40 -4.05 22.17
N PRO A 98 6.51 -3.43 22.98
CA PRO A 98 6.36 -3.81 24.40
C PRO A 98 5.88 -5.25 24.60
N THR A 99 5.09 -5.77 23.65
CA THR A 99 4.58 -7.16 23.68
C THR A 99 4.53 -7.74 22.27
N PRO A 100 4.45 -9.07 22.10
CA PRO A 100 4.34 -9.68 20.76
C PRO A 100 3.07 -9.29 20.00
N ALA A 101 2.05 -8.77 20.69
CA ALA A 101 0.78 -8.36 20.08
C ALA A 101 0.96 -7.14 19.15
N PRO A 102 0.11 -7.00 18.12
CA PRO A 102 0.13 -5.82 17.24
C PRO A 102 -0.07 -4.52 18.03
N THR A 103 0.78 -3.53 17.76
CA THR A 103 0.77 -2.23 18.43
C THR A 103 1.38 -1.16 17.53
N ASP A 104 0.94 0.08 17.71
CA ASP A 104 1.56 1.26 17.08
C ASP A 104 2.77 1.77 17.91
N ASP A 105 2.97 1.30 19.15
CA ASP A 105 4.19 1.57 19.94
C ASP A 105 5.29 0.58 19.55
N PHE A 106 6.10 0.96 18.56
CA PHE A 106 7.27 0.20 18.14
C PHE A 106 8.54 1.06 18.08
N ARG A 107 9.68 0.38 18.09
CA ARG A 107 11.00 0.94 17.81
C ARG A 107 11.63 0.12 16.71
N SER A 108 12.37 0.77 15.82
CA SER A 108 13.14 0.09 14.80
C SER A 108 14.62 0.38 15.01
N VAL A 109 15.46 -0.65 14.92
CA VAL A 109 16.91 -0.54 14.96
C VAL A 109 17.46 -1.03 13.63
N ALA A 110 18.15 -0.15 12.92
CA ALA A 110 18.84 -0.47 11.68
C ALA A 110 20.27 -0.93 12.01
N VAL A 111 20.64 -2.13 11.57
CA VAL A 111 21.92 -2.77 11.87
C VAL A 111 22.61 -3.15 10.57
N ASP A 112 23.90 -2.83 10.45
CA ASP A 112 24.72 -3.24 9.29
C ASP A 112 24.87 -4.76 9.28
N ALA A 113 24.42 -5.39 8.20
CA ALA A 113 24.46 -6.84 8.02
C ALA A 113 25.88 -7.41 7.92
N ARG A 114 26.90 -6.58 7.69
CA ARG A 114 28.30 -6.98 7.55
C ARG A 114 29.08 -6.85 8.85
N THR A 115 28.85 -5.78 9.61
CA THR A 115 29.62 -5.49 10.84
C THR A 115 28.85 -5.75 12.14
N GLY A 116 27.51 -5.78 12.08
CA GLY A 116 26.68 -5.80 13.27
C GLY A 116 26.68 -4.47 14.04
N GLU A 117 27.13 -3.37 13.42
CA GLU A 117 27.04 -2.03 14.00
C GLU A 117 25.62 -1.47 13.87
N VAL A 118 25.15 -0.75 14.89
CA VAL A 118 23.89 0.02 14.80
C VAL A 118 24.14 1.23 13.91
N LEU A 119 23.41 1.32 12.80
CA LEU A 119 23.48 2.43 11.86
C LEU A 119 22.57 3.58 12.31
N ALA A 120 21.33 3.25 12.66
CA ALA A 120 20.31 4.24 13.04
C ALA A 120 19.17 3.59 13.84
N GLU A 121 18.35 4.44 14.46
CA GLU A 121 17.08 4.04 15.07
C GLU A 121 15.93 4.85 14.44
N PRO A 122 15.52 4.49 13.21
CA PRO A 122 14.54 5.27 12.47
C PRO A 122 13.18 5.27 13.17
N ARG A 123 12.54 6.44 13.15
CA ARG A 123 11.20 6.65 13.72
C ARG A 123 10.20 6.71 12.56
N PHE A 124 9.68 5.55 12.20
CA PHE A 124 8.70 5.42 11.10
C PHE A 124 7.29 5.88 11.49
N ASP A 125 7.07 6.25 12.75
CA ASP A 125 5.81 6.72 13.34
C ASP A 125 5.69 8.25 13.41
N GLU A 126 6.60 8.98 12.77
CA GLU A 126 6.59 10.45 12.74
C GLU A 126 7.04 11.04 11.40
N GLY A 127 6.93 12.37 11.27
CA GLY A 127 7.39 13.11 10.10
C GLY A 127 6.37 13.21 8.96
N PHE A 128 6.79 13.90 7.88
CA PHE A 128 5.92 14.24 6.75
C PHE A 128 5.38 12.99 6.04
N MET A 129 6.25 12.03 5.72
CA MET A 129 5.86 10.81 5.01
C MET A 129 4.89 9.95 5.82
N TYR A 130 5.08 9.87 7.14
CA TYR A 130 4.14 9.19 8.04
C TYR A 130 2.74 9.82 7.99
N VAL A 131 2.66 11.15 8.06
CA VAL A 131 1.36 11.86 8.00
C VAL A 131 0.68 11.62 6.65
N MET A 132 1.42 11.68 5.54
CA MET A 132 0.88 11.38 4.21
C MET A 132 0.37 9.93 4.15
N LEU A 133 1.15 8.96 4.65
CA LEU A 133 0.77 7.55 4.67
C LEU A 133 -0.48 7.29 5.51
N LYS A 134 -0.56 7.82 6.74
CA LYS A 134 -1.72 7.62 7.62
C LYS A 134 -2.97 8.26 7.05
N LEU A 135 -2.90 9.48 6.51
CA LEU A 135 -4.03 10.08 5.80
C LEU A 135 -4.47 9.23 4.60
N HIS A 136 -3.51 8.67 3.85
CA HIS A 136 -3.80 7.88 2.66
C HIS A 136 -4.43 6.51 2.99
N VAL A 137 -3.94 5.83 4.02
CA VAL A 137 -4.32 4.44 4.30
C VAL A 137 -5.49 4.33 5.27
N ASP A 138 -5.56 5.18 6.30
CA ASP A 138 -6.52 5.01 7.39
C ASP A 138 -7.12 6.29 7.98
N LEU A 139 -6.79 7.48 7.47
CA LEU A 139 -7.24 8.77 8.01
C LEU A 139 -6.98 8.96 9.51
N PHE A 140 -5.96 8.30 10.07
CA PHE A 140 -5.71 8.19 11.51
C PHE A 140 -6.85 7.53 12.31
N ALA A 141 -7.72 6.78 11.65
CA ALA A 141 -8.87 6.09 12.25
C ALA A 141 -8.74 4.56 12.21
N GLY A 142 -7.54 4.04 11.94
CA GLY A 142 -7.23 2.61 11.90
C GLY A 142 -8.18 1.83 10.98
N LEU A 143 -8.70 0.69 11.45
CA LEU A 143 -9.57 -0.16 10.65
C LEU A 143 -10.84 0.55 10.17
N ALA A 144 -11.43 1.43 10.99
CA ALA A 144 -12.64 2.16 10.59
C ALA A 144 -12.36 3.08 9.40
N GLY A 145 -11.22 3.77 9.41
CA GLY A 145 -10.79 4.62 8.30
C GLY A 145 -10.46 3.82 7.04
N LYS A 146 -9.76 2.68 7.18
CA LYS A 146 -9.52 1.76 6.05
C LYS A 146 -10.84 1.34 5.39
N LEU A 147 -11.81 0.84 6.16
CA LEU A 147 -13.09 0.39 5.63
C LEU A 147 -13.91 1.53 5.01
N PHE A 148 -13.87 2.72 5.62
CA PHE A 148 -14.50 3.91 5.07
C PHE A 148 -13.90 4.31 3.71
N LEU A 149 -12.56 4.35 3.61
CA LEU A 149 -11.86 4.62 2.35
C LEU A 149 -12.13 3.53 1.31
N GLY A 150 -12.22 2.26 1.73
CA GLY A 150 -12.62 1.15 0.86
C GLY A 150 -14.00 1.35 0.25
N PHE A 151 -14.98 1.80 1.05
CA PHE A 151 -16.30 2.16 0.54
C PHE A 151 -16.26 3.35 -0.43
N MET A 152 -15.44 4.37 -0.15
CA MET A 152 -15.22 5.48 -1.09
C MET A 152 -14.56 5.01 -2.40
N GLY A 153 -13.63 4.06 -2.33
CA GLY A 153 -13.02 3.39 -3.49
C GLY A 153 -14.05 2.62 -4.33
N LEU A 154 -14.98 1.89 -3.68
CA LEU A 154 -16.09 1.24 -4.38
C LEU A 154 -16.97 2.25 -5.15
N LEU A 155 -17.27 3.40 -4.53
CA LEU A 155 -18.01 4.48 -5.20
C LEU A 155 -17.24 5.07 -6.39
N LEU A 156 -15.90 5.19 -6.29
CA LEU A 156 -15.04 5.55 -7.41
C LEU A 156 -15.16 4.54 -8.55
N LEU A 157 -15.09 3.23 -8.28
CA LEU A 157 -15.24 2.19 -9.31
C LEU A 157 -16.60 2.30 -10.03
N VAL A 158 -17.68 2.51 -9.26
CA VAL A 158 -19.01 2.77 -9.84
C VAL A 158 -18.99 4.05 -10.69
N ALA A 159 -18.34 5.12 -10.23
CA ALA A 159 -18.21 6.36 -11.00
C ALA A 159 -17.44 6.16 -12.31
N ILE A 160 -16.37 5.37 -12.31
CA ILE A 160 -15.56 5.05 -13.49
C ILE A 160 -16.38 4.24 -14.49
N VAL A 161 -17.03 3.15 -14.06
CA VAL A 161 -17.86 2.30 -14.93
C VAL A 161 -19.01 3.10 -15.54
N THR A 162 -19.71 3.87 -14.72
CA THR A 162 -20.81 4.73 -15.20
C THR A 162 -20.29 5.84 -16.13
N GLY A 163 -19.12 6.41 -15.85
CA GLY A 163 -18.47 7.41 -16.70
C GLY A 163 -18.08 6.87 -18.08
N ALA A 164 -17.51 5.66 -18.14
CA ALA A 164 -17.17 4.98 -19.39
C ALA A 164 -18.41 4.74 -20.27
N VAL A 165 -19.53 4.32 -19.66
CA VAL A 165 -20.81 4.13 -20.37
C VAL A 165 -21.34 5.46 -20.93
N LEU A 166 -21.15 6.57 -20.21
CA LEU A 166 -21.58 7.90 -20.63
C LEU A 166 -20.67 8.52 -21.70
N TYR A 167 -19.37 8.17 -21.71
CA TYR A 167 -18.39 8.75 -22.63
C TYR A 167 -18.82 8.70 -24.10
N GLY A 168 -19.22 7.53 -24.60
CA GLY A 168 -19.61 7.35 -26.00
C GLY A 168 -20.73 8.30 -26.45
N PRO A 169 -21.91 8.30 -25.79
CA PRO A 169 -23.00 9.23 -26.11
C PRO A 169 -22.62 10.72 -26.05
N PHE A 170 -21.76 11.14 -25.10
CA PHE A 170 -21.39 12.55 -24.92
C PHE A 170 -20.28 13.01 -25.86
N MET A 171 -19.39 12.11 -26.28
CA MET A 171 -18.24 12.43 -27.14
C MET A 171 -18.45 12.05 -28.62
N LYS A 172 -19.60 11.47 -29.00
CA LYS A 172 -19.89 11.01 -30.37
C LYS A 172 -19.64 12.05 -31.48
N LYS A 173 -19.70 13.34 -31.16
CA LYS A 173 -19.57 14.45 -32.13
C LYS A 173 -18.20 15.13 -32.10
N LEU A 174 -17.26 14.63 -31.31
CA LEU A 174 -15.92 15.17 -31.15
C LEU A 174 -14.91 14.12 -31.59
N GLU A 175 -13.86 14.56 -32.27
CA GLU A 175 -12.70 13.71 -32.50
C GLU A 175 -11.96 13.47 -31.17
N PHE A 176 -11.25 12.35 -31.07
CA PHE A 176 -10.47 12.07 -29.87
C PHE A 176 -9.41 13.15 -29.67
N GLY A 177 -9.35 13.73 -28.47
CA GLY A 177 -8.43 14.82 -28.15
C GLY A 177 -8.95 16.23 -28.47
N ASP A 178 -10.13 16.38 -29.08
CA ASP A 178 -10.71 17.69 -29.31
C ASP A 178 -11.24 18.32 -28.01
N VAL A 179 -10.83 19.56 -27.76
CA VAL A 179 -11.27 20.39 -26.63
C VAL A 179 -11.74 21.71 -27.20
N ARG A 180 -13.02 22.04 -27.04
CA ARG A 180 -13.60 23.24 -27.66
C ARG A 180 -13.18 24.52 -26.92
N ARG A 181 -12.00 25.04 -27.27
CA ARG A 181 -11.35 26.20 -26.62
C ARG A 181 -12.12 27.52 -26.75
N HIS A 182 -12.90 27.69 -27.82
CA HIS A 182 -13.66 28.90 -28.13
C HIS A 182 -15.08 28.93 -27.53
N ARG A 183 -15.46 27.92 -26.73
CA ARG A 183 -16.76 27.85 -26.07
C ARG A 183 -16.69 28.39 -24.63
N ALA A 184 -17.85 28.57 -24.01
CA ALA A 184 -17.95 28.99 -22.62
C ALA A 184 -17.09 28.10 -21.70
N PRO A 185 -16.46 28.64 -20.63
CA PRO A 185 -15.53 27.89 -19.78
C PRO A 185 -16.06 26.55 -19.28
N ARG A 186 -17.37 26.47 -18.97
CA ARG A 186 -18.02 25.22 -18.56
C ARG A 186 -17.94 24.11 -19.60
N VAL A 187 -18.08 24.44 -20.89
CA VAL A 187 -17.99 23.45 -21.99
C VAL A 187 -16.54 22.97 -22.13
N LYS A 188 -15.57 23.89 -22.07
CA LYS A 188 -14.14 23.54 -22.09
C LYS A 188 -13.77 22.58 -20.95
N TRP A 189 -14.21 22.86 -19.72
CA TRP A 189 -13.97 21.98 -18.58
C TRP A 189 -14.69 20.63 -18.68
N LEU A 190 -15.87 20.59 -19.31
CA LEU A 190 -16.57 19.33 -19.59
C LEU A 190 -15.80 18.48 -20.60
N ASP A 191 -15.31 19.09 -21.68
CA ASP A 191 -14.50 18.40 -22.68
C ASP A 191 -13.19 17.88 -22.06
N LEU A 192 -12.54 18.70 -21.22
CA LEU A 192 -11.33 18.30 -20.50
C LEU A 192 -11.59 17.17 -19.49
N HIS A 193 -12.70 17.23 -18.74
CA HIS A 193 -13.10 16.17 -17.81
C HIS A 193 -13.30 14.83 -18.55
N ASN A 194 -13.97 14.87 -19.70
CA ASN A 194 -14.19 13.68 -20.52
C ASN A 194 -12.87 13.14 -21.12
N LEU A 195 -12.02 14.03 -21.65
CA LEU A 195 -10.74 13.66 -22.26
C LEU A 195 -9.78 13.05 -21.22
N LEU A 196 -9.55 13.74 -20.10
CA LEU A 196 -8.67 13.23 -19.05
C LEU A 196 -9.28 11.99 -18.39
N GLY A 197 -10.59 11.94 -18.21
CA GLY A 197 -11.28 10.79 -17.64
C GLY A 197 -11.16 9.53 -18.49
N VAL A 198 -11.15 9.63 -19.83
CA VAL A 198 -10.89 8.47 -20.69
C VAL A 198 -9.41 8.10 -20.74
N VAL A 199 -8.51 9.09 -20.71
CA VAL A 199 -7.06 8.86 -20.68
C VAL A 199 -6.62 8.15 -19.41
N THR A 200 -7.18 8.53 -18.25
CA THR A 200 -6.86 7.90 -16.96
C THR A 200 -7.73 6.70 -16.64
N LEU A 201 -8.69 6.33 -17.50
CA LEU A 201 -9.76 5.37 -17.19
C LEU A 201 -9.23 4.03 -16.66
N VAL A 202 -8.34 3.39 -17.41
CA VAL A 202 -7.80 2.06 -17.07
C VAL A 202 -6.95 2.14 -15.82
N TRP A 203 -6.06 3.13 -15.75
CA TRP A 203 -5.19 3.35 -14.61
C TRP A 203 -5.99 3.62 -13.33
N ALA A 204 -6.94 4.54 -13.35
CA ALA A 204 -7.77 4.89 -12.20
C ALA A 204 -8.66 3.71 -11.76
N PHE A 205 -9.11 2.88 -12.71
CA PHE A 205 -9.84 1.66 -12.39
C PHE A 205 -8.97 0.63 -11.67
N VAL A 206 -7.75 0.40 -12.18
CA VAL A 206 -6.78 -0.52 -11.57
C VAL A 206 -6.36 -0.01 -10.20
N VAL A 207 -5.83 1.20 -10.09
CA VAL A 207 -5.35 1.79 -8.83
C VAL A 207 -6.50 1.92 -7.82
N GLY A 208 -7.68 2.35 -8.24
CA GLY A 208 -8.85 2.43 -7.36
C GLY A 208 -9.32 1.04 -6.89
N GLY A 209 -9.27 0.03 -7.77
CA GLY A 209 -9.64 -1.34 -7.46
C GLY A 209 -8.67 -2.02 -6.51
N THR A 210 -7.38 -1.86 -6.75
CA THR A 210 -6.32 -2.39 -5.89
C THR A 210 -6.26 -1.65 -4.56
N GLY A 211 -6.48 -0.33 -4.55
CA GLY A 211 -6.62 0.44 -3.32
C GLY A 211 -7.78 -0.06 -2.45
N MET A 212 -8.94 -0.32 -3.06
CA MET A 212 -10.08 -0.92 -2.38
C MET A 212 -9.75 -2.32 -1.82
N ILE A 213 -9.01 -3.16 -2.54
CA ILE A 213 -8.56 -4.47 -2.03
C ILE A 213 -7.62 -4.27 -0.82
N ASN A 214 -6.67 -3.35 -0.91
CA ASN A 214 -5.72 -3.05 0.16
C ASN A 214 -6.39 -2.60 1.46
N THR A 215 -7.54 -1.91 1.40
CA THR A 215 -8.25 -1.54 2.63
C THR A 215 -8.83 -2.73 3.41
N TRP A 216 -8.89 -3.91 2.80
CA TRP A 216 -9.37 -5.15 3.42
C TRP A 216 -8.22 -6.04 3.91
N ALA A 217 -6.96 -5.65 3.71
CA ALA A 217 -5.77 -6.44 4.03
C ALA A 217 -5.82 -7.03 5.45
N ASP A 218 -6.07 -6.20 6.46
CA ASP A 218 -6.14 -6.63 7.87
C ASP A 218 -7.20 -7.71 8.09
N LEU A 219 -8.36 -7.60 7.44
CA LEU A 219 -9.44 -8.58 7.55
C LEU A 219 -9.10 -9.88 6.84
N MET A 220 -8.47 -9.80 5.67
CA MET A 220 -8.03 -10.96 4.90
C MET A 220 -6.94 -11.73 5.64
N ILE A 221 -5.98 -11.02 6.24
CA ILE A 221 -4.92 -11.60 7.08
C ILE A 221 -5.53 -12.23 8.33
N LYS A 222 -6.45 -11.56 9.03
CA LYS A 222 -7.15 -12.12 10.20
C LYS A 222 -7.96 -13.37 9.84
N TYR A 223 -8.61 -13.37 8.68
CA TYR A 223 -9.34 -14.54 8.19
C TYR A 223 -8.40 -15.72 7.90
N TRP A 224 -7.26 -15.46 7.26
CA TRP A 224 -6.22 -16.48 7.04
C TRP A 224 -5.66 -17.03 8.36
N GLN A 225 -5.41 -16.16 9.33
CA GLN A 225 -4.96 -16.56 10.68
C GLN A 225 -5.99 -17.48 11.36
N TYR A 226 -7.27 -17.11 11.28
CA TYR A 226 -8.35 -17.86 11.90
C TYR A 226 -8.62 -19.20 11.20
N ASP A 227 -8.52 -19.28 9.88
CA ASP A 227 -8.87 -20.48 9.12
C ASP A 227 -7.67 -21.43 8.95
N GLN A 228 -6.63 -21.00 8.24
CA GLN A 228 -5.54 -21.89 7.84
C GLN A 228 -4.46 -22.00 8.90
N LEU A 229 -4.06 -20.86 9.47
CA LEU A 229 -2.99 -20.86 10.47
C LEU A 229 -3.47 -21.56 11.74
N SER A 230 -4.70 -21.32 12.20
CA SER A 230 -5.24 -22.00 13.39
C SER A 230 -5.24 -23.53 13.28
N ALA A 231 -5.53 -24.08 12.09
CA ALA A 231 -5.53 -25.51 11.83
C ALA A 231 -4.11 -26.10 11.91
N LEU A 232 -3.12 -25.42 11.30
CA LEU A 232 -1.71 -25.81 11.37
C LEU A 232 -1.16 -25.68 12.78
N LEU A 233 -1.64 -24.71 13.54
CA LEU A 233 -1.18 -24.41 14.89
C LEU A 233 -1.97 -25.11 15.99
N ALA A 234 -3.01 -25.88 15.66
CA ALA A 234 -3.85 -26.58 16.63
C ALA A 234 -3.05 -27.39 17.68
N PRO A 235 -1.95 -28.10 17.33
CA PRO A 235 -1.14 -28.82 18.31
C PRO A 235 -0.43 -27.92 19.35
N TYR A 236 -0.25 -26.63 19.03
CA TYR A 236 0.49 -25.66 19.83
C TYR A 236 -0.44 -24.70 20.60
N GLN A 237 -1.77 -24.85 20.47
CA GLN A 237 -2.70 -23.98 21.18
C GLN A 237 -2.60 -24.16 22.70
N GLY A 238 -2.55 -23.04 23.42
CA GLY A 238 -2.45 -23.03 24.88
C GLY A 238 -1.05 -23.32 25.44
N GLN A 239 -0.07 -23.60 24.59
CA GLN A 239 1.32 -23.71 25.01
C GLN A 239 1.94 -22.31 25.22
N PRO A 240 2.87 -22.15 26.19
CA PRO A 240 3.54 -20.88 26.43
C PRO A 240 4.47 -20.52 25.27
N VAL A 241 4.60 -19.22 24.98
CA VAL A 241 5.54 -18.73 23.97
C VAL A 241 6.96 -19.19 24.29
N THR A 242 7.67 -19.75 23.31
CA THR A 242 9.07 -20.16 23.46
C THR A 242 9.93 -18.98 23.95
N PRO A 243 10.49 -19.05 25.17
CA PRO A 243 11.31 -17.99 25.73
C PRO A 243 12.55 -17.73 24.87
N PRO A 244 13.02 -16.48 24.72
CA PRO A 244 14.22 -16.17 23.93
C PRO A 244 15.44 -17.03 24.27
N ALA A 245 15.65 -17.35 25.56
CA ALA A 245 16.78 -18.17 26.03
C ALA A 245 16.73 -19.64 25.60
N GLN A 246 15.58 -20.13 25.14
CA GLN A 246 15.39 -21.51 24.67
C GLN A 246 15.33 -21.61 23.14
N ARG A 247 15.49 -20.48 22.43
CA ARG A 247 15.42 -20.47 20.98
C ARG A 247 16.73 -20.99 20.39
N ALA A 248 16.64 -21.79 19.34
CA ALA A 248 17.76 -22.12 18.48
C ALA A 248 18.31 -20.87 17.79
N SER A 249 19.47 -21.03 17.15
CA SER A 249 20.06 -19.99 16.31
C SER A 249 19.07 -19.55 15.23
N LEU A 250 18.88 -18.24 15.12
CA LEU A 250 18.08 -17.66 14.06
C LEU A 250 18.78 -17.83 12.71
N GLN A 251 20.11 -17.79 12.68
CA GLN A 251 20.90 -18.06 11.49
C GLN A 251 20.63 -19.48 10.95
N SER A 252 20.70 -20.50 11.80
CA SER A 252 20.38 -21.88 11.38
C SER A 252 18.93 -22.03 10.95
N SER A 253 18.00 -21.35 11.62
CA SER A 253 16.58 -21.33 11.25
C SER A 253 16.36 -20.70 9.87
N MET A 254 17.08 -19.62 9.55
CA MET A 254 17.04 -18.97 8.24
C MET A 254 17.60 -19.90 7.15
N GLU A 255 18.73 -20.56 7.42
CA GLU A 255 19.32 -21.51 6.48
C GLU A 255 18.38 -22.68 6.19
N ALA A 256 17.72 -23.23 7.22
CA ALA A 256 16.69 -24.25 7.07
C ALA A 256 15.50 -23.76 6.23
N ALA A 257 15.03 -22.52 6.46
CA ALA A 257 13.95 -21.94 5.68
C ALA A 257 14.33 -21.74 4.21
N MET A 258 15.52 -21.19 3.94
CA MET A 258 16.03 -20.97 2.58
C MET A 258 16.27 -22.29 1.83
N ALA A 259 16.61 -23.37 2.53
CA ALA A 259 16.73 -24.70 1.93
C ALA A 259 15.40 -25.27 1.42
N VAL A 260 14.26 -24.86 2.00
CA VAL A 260 12.91 -25.24 1.52
C VAL A 260 12.57 -24.55 0.20
N ALA A 261 13.07 -23.33 -0.01
CA ALA A 261 12.81 -22.55 -1.22
C ALA A 261 14.09 -21.84 -1.74
N PRO A 262 15.04 -22.56 -2.38
CA PRO A 262 16.37 -22.03 -2.71
C PRO A 262 16.41 -20.84 -3.67
N HIS A 263 15.34 -20.62 -4.45
CA HIS A 263 15.22 -19.54 -5.44
C HIS A 263 14.34 -18.39 -4.94
N THR A 264 14.35 -18.16 -3.64
CA THR A 264 13.64 -17.06 -2.98
C THR A 264 14.63 -16.15 -2.26
N ARG A 265 14.12 -15.03 -1.75
CA ARG A 265 14.80 -14.09 -0.87
C ARG A 265 13.98 -13.95 0.39
N LEU A 266 14.63 -13.66 1.52
CA LEU A 266 13.92 -13.36 2.75
C LEU A 266 13.27 -11.97 2.62
N SER A 267 11.96 -11.87 2.85
CA SER A 267 11.26 -10.60 2.94
C SER A 267 11.24 -10.11 4.39
N PHE A 268 10.67 -10.92 5.30
CA PHE A 268 10.72 -10.65 6.72
C PHE A 268 10.56 -11.92 7.55
N ILE A 269 10.96 -11.84 8.81
CA ILE A 269 10.83 -12.87 9.83
C ILE A 269 9.82 -12.39 10.87
N ALA A 270 8.83 -13.22 11.19
CA ALA A 270 7.90 -13.01 12.29
C ALA A 270 8.23 -13.95 13.45
N PHE A 271 8.37 -13.38 14.65
CA PHE A 271 8.81 -14.12 15.84
C PHE A 271 7.67 -14.80 16.60
N PRO A 272 7.99 -15.72 17.52
CA PRO A 272 6.98 -16.42 18.29
C PRO A 272 6.00 -15.50 19.03
N GLY A 273 4.71 -15.78 18.90
CA GLY A 273 3.62 -15.04 19.56
C GLY A 273 3.13 -13.80 18.82
N THR A 274 3.69 -13.48 17.66
CA THR A 274 3.24 -12.37 16.80
C THR A 274 2.04 -12.76 15.93
N ALA A 275 1.39 -11.78 15.32
CA ALA A 275 0.23 -12.03 14.45
C ALA A 275 0.53 -12.95 13.24
N PHE A 276 1.79 -13.04 12.82
CA PHE A 276 2.21 -13.84 11.65
C PHE A 276 2.93 -15.13 12.03
N SER A 277 2.91 -15.52 13.31
CA SER A 277 3.54 -16.75 13.78
C SER A 277 2.79 -17.40 14.93
N SER A 278 3.21 -18.61 15.31
CA SER A 278 2.71 -19.31 16.49
C SER A 278 3.55 -18.96 17.73
N PRO A 279 3.12 -19.34 18.95
CA PRO A 279 3.95 -19.27 20.14
C PRO A 279 5.28 -20.04 20.07
N HIS A 280 5.48 -20.93 19.08
CA HIS A 280 6.63 -21.83 18.99
C HIS A 280 7.46 -21.70 17.72
N HIS A 281 7.08 -20.87 16.75
CA HIS A 281 7.80 -20.81 15.47
C HIS A 281 8.45 -19.45 15.24
N ASN A 282 9.57 -19.48 14.53
CA ASN A 282 10.00 -18.36 13.71
C ASN A 282 9.40 -18.57 12.32
N THR A 283 8.52 -17.66 11.87
CA THR A 283 7.96 -17.73 10.52
C THR A 283 8.79 -16.87 9.58
N PHE A 284 9.38 -17.49 8.57
CA PHE A 284 10.13 -16.82 7.50
C PHE A 284 9.20 -16.60 6.32
N PHE A 285 9.00 -15.35 5.91
CA PHE A 285 8.26 -15.02 4.70
C PHE A 285 9.24 -14.84 3.56
N LEU A 286 9.27 -15.82 2.66
CA LEU A 286 10.18 -15.86 1.53
C LEU A 286 9.48 -15.30 0.29
N ALA A 287 10.12 -14.39 -0.44
CA ALA A 287 9.62 -13.82 -1.68
C ALA A 287 10.35 -14.42 -2.89
N GLY A 288 9.69 -14.51 -4.04
CA GLY A 288 10.35 -14.99 -5.26
C GLY A 288 11.47 -14.06 -5.73
N ASN A 289 12.41 -14.59 -6.52
CA ASN A 289 13.54 -13.82 -7.06
C ASN A 289 13.31 -13.27 -8.47
N GLU A 290 12.11 -13.45 -9.04
CA GLU A 290 11.75 -12.96 -10.37
C GLU A 290 10.79 -11.77 -10.25
N PRO A 291 10.75 -10.85 -11.24
CA PRO A 291 9.86 -9.68 -11.18
C PRO A 291 8.39 -10.04 -10.88
N LEU A 292 7.88 -11.14 -11.46
CA LEU A 292 6.49 -11.57 -11.29
C LEU A 292 6.21 -12.23 -9.93
N THR A 293 7.24 -12.80 -9.28
CA THR A 293 7.11 -13.53 -8.01
C THR A 293 7.71 -12.77 -6.83
N SER A 294 8.37 -11.64 -7.08
CA SER A 294 9.08 -10.77 -6.12
C SER A 294 8.23 -10.27 -4.96
N LYS A 295 6.92 -10.24 -5.13
CA LYS A 295 5.93 -9.78 -4.14
C LYS A 295 5.03 -10.91 -3.63
N LEU A 296 5.21 -12.13 -4.13
CA LEU A 296 4.49 -13.31 -3.66
C LEU A 296 5.25 -13.93 -2.50
N LEU A 297 4.61 -13.99 -1.34
CA LEU A 297 5.20 -14.53 -0.13
C LEU A 297 4.90 -16.02 0.04
N GLN A 298 5.88 -16.77 0.49
CA GLN A 298 5.78 -18.15 0.92
C GLN A 298 6.19 -18.22 2.40
N PRO A 299 5.24 -18.42 3.33
CA PRO A 299 5.55 -18.60 4.73
C PRO A 299 6.19 -19.97 4.97
N VAL A 300 7.30 -20.01 5.70
CA VAL A 300 7.98 -21.20 6.19
C VAL A 300 8.07 -21.11 7.72
N LEU A 301 7.38 -22.02 8.41
CA LEU A 301 7.37 -22.11 9.86
C LEU A 301 8.50 -23.03 10.30
N ILE A 302 9.44 -22.47 11.07
CA ILE A 302 10.56 -23.19 11.67
C ILE A 302 10.34 -23.25 13.18
N ASP A 303 10.46 -24.43 13.77
CA ASP A 303 10.39 -24.60 15.22
C ASP A 303 11.48 -23.76 15.89
N ALA A 304 11.06 -22.88 16.80
CA ALA A 304 11.96 -21.89 17.40
C ALA A 304 12.98 -22.52 18.34
N GLN A 305 12.79 -23.75 18.85
CA GLN A 305 13.71 -24.44 19.75
C GLN A 305 14.66 -25.37 19.01
N THR A 306 14.21 -26.03 17.94
CA THR A 306 15.02 -27.04 17.22
C THR A 306 15.61 -26.55 15.91
N ALA A 307 15.14 -25.43 15.38
CA ALA A 307 15.44 -24.94 14.02
C ALA A 307 15.00 -25.93 12.90
N GLU A 308 14.06 -26.84 13.19
CA GLU A 308 13.52 -27.76 12.20
C GLU A 308 12.33 -27.15 11.45
N VAL A 309 12.20 -27.50 10.17
CA VAL A 309 11.06 -27.07 9.34
C VAL A 309 9.80 -27.81 9.78
N THR A 310 8.81 -27.06 10.26
CA THR A 310 7.53 -27.63 10.68
C THR A 310 6.49 -27.60 9.57
N ALA A 311 6.37 -26.48 8.85
CA ALA A 311 5.38 -26.33 7.77
C ALA A 311 5.77 -25.24 6.78
N SER A 312 5.27 -25.36 5.54
CA SER A 312 5.36 -24.30 4.51
C SER A 312 4.02 -24.17 3.78
N PRO A 313 2.99 -23.58 4.39
CA PRO A 313 1.66 -23.53 3.78
C PRO A 313 1.63 -22.62 2.56
N LYS A 314 0.87 -23.00 1.55
CA LYS A 314 0.60 -22.13 0.39
C LYS A 314 -0.36 -21.03 0.81
N LEU A 315 -0.10 -19.80 0.38
CA LEU A 315 -1.05 -18.72 0.58
C LEU A 315 -2.35 -18.98 -0.19
N PRO A 316 -3.51 -18.68 0.40
CA PRO A 316 -4.78 -18.74 -0.30
C PRO A 316 -4.85 -17.67 -1.39
N TRP A 317 -5.66 -17.95 -2.42
CA TRP A 317 -5.82 -17.09 -3.60
C TRP A 317 -6.15 -15.63 -3.26
N TYR A 318 -6.89 -15.39 -2.17
CA TYR A 318 -7.27 -14.03 -1.78
C TYR A 318 -6.07 -13.24 -1.23
N LEU A 319 -5.16 -13.87 -0.48
CA LEU A 319 -3.91 -13.22 -0.06
C LEU A 319 -2.96 -13.06 -1.25
N THR A 320 -2.92 -14.01 -2.18
CA THR A 320 -2.19 -13.83 -3.45
C THR A 320 -2.74 -12.62 -4.22
N ALA A 321 -4.06 -12.46 -4.33
CA ALA A 321 -4.68 -11.32 -4.98
C ALA A 321 -4.35 -10.00 -4.28
N LEU A 322 -4.32 -9.98 -2.94
CA LEU A 322 -3.87 -8.83 -2.16
C LEU A 322 -2.41 -8.46 -2.50
N LEU A 323 -1.50 -9.42 -2.47
CA LEU A 323 -0.08 -9.20 -2.78
C LEU A 323 0.15 -8.73 -4.22
N VAL A 324 -0.60 -9.26 -5.19
CA VAL A 324 -0.53 -8.80 -6.59
C VAL A 324 -1.15 -7.41 -6.75
N SER A 325 -2.14 -7.05 -5.94
CA SER A 325 -2.78 -5.73 -6.00
C SER A 325 -1.85 -4.59 -5.58
N GLN A 326 -0.91 -4.87 -4.67
CA GLN A 326 0.00 -3.87 -4.10
C GLN A 326 0.89 -3.21 -5.17
N PRO A 327 1.67 -3.93 -5.99
CA PRO A 327 2.48 -3.31 -7.04
C PRO A 327 1.68 -2.53 -8.06
N LEU A 328 0.50 -3.04 -8.42
CA LEU A 328 -0.42 -2.37 -9.35
C LEU A 328 -0.98 -1.05 -8.77
N HIS A 329 -1.09 -0.95 -7.45
CA HIS A 329 -1.46 0.29 -6.77
C HIS A 329 -0.29 1.27 -6.72
N PHE A 330 0.88 0.80 -6.25
CA PHE A 330 2.04 1.65 -5.94
C PHE A 330 2.83 2.09 -7.19
N GLY A 331 2.84 1.27 -8.24
CA GLY A 331 3.65 1.53 -9.44
C GLY A 331 5.16 1.30 -9.21
N ASP A 332 5.53 0.49 -8.23
CA ASP A 332 6.91 0.27 -7.76
C ASP A 332 7.68 -0.81 -8.55
N TYR A 333 7.07 -1.40 -9.58
CA TYR A 333 7.67 -2.51 -10.36
C TYR A 333 8.40 -2.08 -11.63
N GLY A 334 8.40 -0.78 -11.98
CA GLY A 334 9.01 -0.26 -13.21
C GLY A 334 10.02 0.87 -12.98
N GLY A 335 10.50 1.04 -11.75
CA GLY A 335 11.48 2.06 -11.38
C GLY A 335 11.01 3.50 -11.65
N MET A 336 11.96 4.42 -11.81
CA MET A 336 11.68 5.85 -11.93
C MET A 336 10.76 6.24 -13.10
N PRO A 337 10.87 5.65 -14.31
CA PRO A 337 9.92 5.95 -15.40
C PRO A 337 8.47 5.63 -15.02
N MET A 338 8.26 4.52 -14.28
CA MET A 338 6.93 4.13 -13.81
C MET A 338 6.40 5.09 -12.76
N LYS A 339 7.24 5.50 -11.79
CA LYS A 339 6.90 6.52 -10.79
C LYS A 339 6.46 7.83 -11.44
N ILE A 340 7.20 8.31 -12.45
CA ILE A 340 6.85 9.52 -13.21
C ILE A 340 5.51 9.36 -13.92
N LEU A 341 5.28 8.22 -14.59
CA LEU A 341 4.00 7.95 -15.25
C LEU A 341 2.84 7.95 -14.25
N TRP A 342 3.00 7.29 -13.10
CA TRP A 342 2.01 7.25 -12.02
C TRP A 342 1.70 8.66 -11.52
N ALA A 343 2.72 9.49 -11.29
CA ALA A 343 2.55 10.87 -10.84
C ALA A 343 1.81 11.74 -11.87
N LEU A 344 2.09 11.57 -13.17
CA LEU A 344 1.39 12.30 -14.23
C LEU A 344 -0.09 11.87 -14.35
N LEU A 345 -0.38 10.57 -14.24
CA LEU A 345 -1.74 10.04 -14.26
C LEU A 345 -2.53 10.43 -13.01
N ASP A 346 -1.87 10.48 -11.85
CA ASP A 346 -2.44 11.00 -10.62
C ASP A 346 -2.77 12.49 -10.74
N LEU A 347 -1.85 13.31 -11.24
CA LEU A 347 -2.10 14.74 -11.50
C LEU A 347 -3.26 14.95 -12.48
N ALA A 348 -3.33 14.15 -13.54
CA ALA A 348 -4.47 14.18 -14.46
C ALA A 348 -5.78 13.81 -13.74
N THR A 349 -5.75 12.86 -12.82
CA THR A 349 -6.91 12.43 -12.02
C THR A 349 -7.34 13.49 -11.02
N ILE A 350 -6.40 14.21 -10.40
CA ILE A 350 -6.68 15.42 -9.59
C ILE A 350 -7.46 16.44 -10.41
N ILE A 351 -7.07 16.68 -11.67
CA ILE A 351 -7.79 17.60 -12.57
C ILE A 351 -9.19 17.04 -12.92
N VAL A 352 -9.34 15.74 -13.13
CA VAL A 352 -10.66 15.10 -13.38
C VAL A 352 -11.59 15.29 -12.19
N LEU A 353 -11.11 15.03 -10.96
CA LEU A 353 -11.88 15.19 -9.73
C LEU A 353 -12.27 16.66 -9.51
N GLY A 354 -11.31 17.58 -9.62
CA GLY A 354 -11.53 19.02 -9.48
C GLY A 354 -12.50 19.58 -10.54
N SER A 355 -12.36 19.15 -11.80
CA SER A 355 -13.25 19.55 -12.88
C SER A 355 -14.67 19.00 -12.69
N GLY A 356 -14.82 17.77 -12.17
CA GLY A 356 -16.13 17.20 -11.82
C GLY A 356 -16.88 18.05 -10.79
N LEU A 357 -16.18 18.45 -9.72
CA LEU A 357 -16.73 19.33 -8.68
C LEU A 357 -17.09 20.72 -9.26
N TYR A 358 -16.19 21.31 -10.05
CA TYR A 358 -16.44 22.58 -10.73
C TYR A 358 -17.70 22.55 -11.61
N LEU A 359 -17.87 21.50 -12.43
CA LEU A 359 -19.02 21.33 -13.31
C LEU A 359 -20.32 21.18 -12.53
N TRP A 360 -20.29 20.52 -11.38
CA TRP A 360 -21.44 20.40 -10.49
C TRP A 360 -21.84 21.75 -9.88
N VAL A 361 -20.89 22.52 -9.37
CA VAL A 361 -21.15 23.87 -8.79
C VAL A 361 -21.70 24.81 -9.87
N LYS A 362 -21.07 24.87 -11.04
CA LYS A 362 -21.49 25.76 -12.14
C LYS A 362 -22.83 25.38 -12.75
N ARG A 363 -23.24 24.12 -12.69
CA ARG A 363 -24.59 23.70 -13.10
C ARG A 363 -25.69 24.22 -12.16
N ARG A 364 -25.37 24.51 -10.90
CA ARG A 364 -26.31 25.01 -9.89
C ARG A 364 -26.48 26.53 -9.89
N GLN A 365 -25.65 27.29 -10.61
CA GLN A 365 -25.85 28.73 -10.78
C GLN A 365 -26.94 28.94 -11.86
N PRO A 366 -28.17 29.34 -11.50
CA PRO A 366 -29.18 29.65 -12.49
C PRO A 366 -28.75 30.88 -13.30
N ALA A 367 -29.12 30.91 -14.58
CA ALA A 367 -28.92 32.06 -15.48
C ALA A 367 -29.50 33.40 -14.95
N ALA A 368 -30.24 33.38 -13.85
CA ALA A 368 -30.78 34.55 -13.16
C ALA A 368 -29.73 35.46 -12.49
N ALA A 369 -28.53 34.97 -12.17
CA ALA A 369 -27.49 35.81 -11.58
C ALA A 369 -26.83 36.77 -12.59
N THR A 370 -26.82 36.41 -13.89
CA THR A 370 -26.24 37.25 -14.94
C THR A 370 -27.19 38.35 -15.40
N ALA A 371 -28.51 38.16 -15.26
CA ALA A 371 -29.52 39.16 -15.62
C ALA A 371 -29.62 40.33 -14.63
N ARG A 372 -29.02 40.21 -13.43
CA ARG A 372 -29.07 41.26 -12.39
C ARG A 372 -27.95 42.30 -12.54
N ASN A 373 -26.86 41.99 -13.24
CA ASN A 373 -25.75 42.93 -13.47
C ASN A 373 -25.93 43.82 -14.71
N THR A 374 -26.71 43.41 -15.70
CA THR A 374 -27.02 44.22 -16.89
C THR A 374 -28.15 45.23 -16.68
N ARG A 375 -28.90 45.13 -15.56
CA ARG A 375 -29.93 46.13 -15.18
C ARG A 375 -29.44 47.20 -14.21
N ALA A 376 -28.23 47.07 -13.68
CA ALA A 376 -27.62 48.07 -12.79
C ALA A 376 -26.65 49.01 -13.52
N THR A 377 -26.49 48.84 -14.83
CA THR A 377 -25.60 49.63 -15.70
C THR A 377 -26.32 50.22 -16.92
N ALA A 378 -27.66 50.23 -16.90
CA ALA A 378 -28.49 50.88 -17.91
C ALA A 378 -29.07 52.19 -17.38
#